data_AF-A0A932F129-F1
#
_entry.id   AF-A0A932F129-F1
#
_cell.length_a   1.000
_cell.length_b   1.000
_cell.length_c   1.000
_cell.angle_alpha   90.00
_cell.angle_beta   90.00
_cell.angle_gamma   90.00
#
_symmetry.space_group_name_H-M   'P 1'
#
loop_
_entity.id
_entity.type
_entity.pdbx_description
1 polymer ?
#
loop_
_entity_poly.entity_id
_entity_poly.type
_entity_poly.pdbx_seq_one_letter_code
_entity_poly.pdbx_strand_id
1 'polypeptide(L)' 'MAYSSNRLPSRFPVGTKFVIEGKRGGDGQVFSRYLEFPDGTCLRLPKRASKRAAPRRRSRR' A
#
# COMPACT_ATOMS: atom_id res chain seq x y z
N MET A 1 -13.18 11.99 -10.59
CA MET A 1 -11.75 12.30 -10.78
C MET A 1 -11.03 11.04 -11.27
N ALA A 2 -10.36 11.07 -12.42
CA ALA A 2 -9.61 9.91 -12.90
C ALA A 2 -8.18 9.93 -12.34
N TYR A 3 -7.90 9.15 -11.30
CA TYR A 3 -6.56 8.99 -10.72
C TYR A 3 -5.77 7.94 -11.51
N SER A 4 -5.59 8.20 -12.80
CA SER A 4 -4.96 7.30 -13.79
C SER A 4 -3.53 7.70 -14.10
N SER A 5 -2.71 7.91 -13.07
CA SER A 5 -1.30 8.23 -13.22
C SER A 5 -0.48 7.32 -12.31
N ASN A 6 0.67 6.85 -12.81
CA ASN A 6 1.68 6.10 -12.06
C ASN A 6 2.18 6.84 -10.78
N ARG A 7 1.68 8.05 -10.49
CA ARG A 7 1.85 8.77 -9.24
C ARG A 7 0.50 9.11 -8.61
N LEU A 8 0.34 8.68 -7.37
CA LEU A 8 -0.71 9.15 -6.48
C LEU A 8 -0.57 10.67 -6.25
N PRO A 9 -1.68 11.37 -5.98
CA PRO A 9 -1.64 12.79 -5.63
C PRO A 9 -0.86 12.99 -4.32
N SER A 10 -0.20 14.14 -4.19
CA SER A 10 0.56 14.50 -2.98
C SER A 10 -0.34 14.84 -1.78
N ARG A 11 -1.59 15.22 -2.05
CA ARG A 11 -2.63 15.50 -1.06
C ARG A 11 -3.88 14.72 -1.43
N PHE A 12 -4.56 14.20 -0.42
CA PHE A 12 -5.81 13.48 -0.59
C PHE A 12 -6.98 14.35 -0.14
N PRO A 13 -8.15 14.25 -0.81
CA PRO A 13 -9.38 14.83 -0.30
C PRO A 13 -9.69 14.33 1.11
N VAL A 14 -10.23 15.22 1.96
CA VAL A 14 -10.69 14.88 3.30
C VAL A 14 -11.75 13.78 3.19
N GLY A 15 -11.59 12.70 3.98
CA GLY A 15 -12.45 11.51 3.94
C GLY A 15 -11.91 10.36 3.08
N THR A 16 -10.78 10.55 2.40
CA THR A 16 -10.10 9.43 1.72
C THR A 16 -9.62 8.42 2.75
N LYS A 17 -9.92 7.13 2.53
CA LYS A 17 -9.51 6.02 3.38
C LYS A 17 -8.41 5.21 2.70
N PHE A 18 -7.44 4.75 3.48
CA PHE A 18 -6.46 3.76 3.05
C PHE A 18 -6.81 2.42 3.66
N VAL A 19 -7.31 1.51 2.82
CA VAL A 19 -7.83 0.23 3.25
C VAL A 19 -6.76 -0.85 3.02
N ILE A 20 -6.52 -1.63 4.07
CA ILE A 20 -5.69 -2.82 4.03
C ILE A 20 -6.56 -3.99 4.47
N GLU A 21 -6.65 -5.01 3.63
CA GLU A 21 -7.36 -6.23 3.98
C GLU A 21 -6.35 -7.37 4.13
N GLY A 22 -6.44 -8.06 5.27
CA GLY A 22 -5.65 -9.23 5.62
C GLY A 22 -6.56 -10.40 5.97
N LYS A 23 -6.07 -11.64 5.77
CA LYS A 23 -6.77 -12.82 6.27
C LYS A 23 -6.30 -13.11 7.70
N ARG A 24 -7.24 -13.26 8.64
CA ARG A 24 -6.94 -13.84 9.96
C ARG A 24 -6.75 -15.36 9.76
N GLY A 25 -5.57 -15.88 10.09
CA GLY A 25 -5.30 -17.33 10.08
C GLY A 25 -3.99 -17.79 9.43
N GLY A 26 -3.20 -16.89 8.81
CA GLY A 26 -1.87 -17.24 8.30
C GLY A 26 -0.95 -16.03 8.21
N ASP A 27 0.18 -16.08 8.93
CA ASP A 27 1.35 -15.18 8.91
C ASP A 27 1.13 -13.66 8.79
N GLY A 28 -0.06 -13.14 9.10
CA GLY A 28 -0.38 -11.72 8.93
C GLY A 28 -0.40 -11.26 7.47
N GLN A 29 -0.76 -12.14 6.54
CA GLN A 29 -0.65 -11.87 5.11
C GLN A 29 -1.70 -10.86 4.62
N VAL A 30 -1.23 -9.69 4.16
CA VAL A 30 -2.04 -8.66 3.50
C VAL A 30 -2.35 -9.12 2.08
N PHE A 31 -3.63 -9.27 1.74
CA PHE A 31 -4.05 -9.76 0.42
C PHE A 31 -4.54 -8.65 -0.52
N SER A 32 -5.04 -7.54 0.02
CA SER A 32 -5.55 -6.41 -0.76
C SER A 32 -5.22 -5.08 -0.10
N ARG A 33 -4.94 -4.06 -0.92
CA ARG A 33 -4.73 -2.67 -0.48
C ARG A 33 -5.30 -1.72 -1.52
N TYR A 34 -6.07 -0.75 -1.09
CA TYR A 34 -6.67 0.24 -1.96
C TYR A 34 -6.95 1.55 -1.23
N LEU A 35 -7.17 2.60 -2.01
CA LEU A 35 -7.69 3.87 -1.54
C LEU A 35 -9.17 3.94 -1.87
N GLU A 36 -9.97 4.40 -0.92
CA GLU A 36 -11.38 4.75 -1.13
C GLU A 36 -11.52 6.25 -0.98
N PHE A 37 -11.93 6.92 -2.06
CA PHE A 37 -12.14 8.36 -2.08
C PHE A 37 -13.54 8.72 -1.54
N PRO A 38 -13.76 9.96 -1.09
CA PRO A 38 -15.07 10.40 -0.58
C PRO A 38 -16.21 10.29 -1.58
N ASP A 39 -15.90 10.28 -2.88
CA ASP A 39 -16.85 10.12 -3.98
C ASP A 39 -17.19 8.65 -4.28
N GLY A 40 -16.66 7.70 -3.49
CA GLY A 40 -16.85 6.27 -3.68
C GLY A 40 -15.89 5.64 -4.70
N THR A 41 -15.00 6.42 -5.32
CA THR A 41 -13.99 5.87 -6.24
C THR A 41 -13.00 5.01 -5.46
N CYS A 42 -12.65 3.84 -5.99
CA CYS A 42 -11.65 2.95 -5.39
C CYS A 42 -10.43 2.78 -6.30
N LEU A 43 -9.23 3.03 -5.77
CA LEU A 43 -7.97 2.84 -6.48
C LEU A 43 -7.16 1.71 -5.85
N ARG A 44 -6.95 0.62 -6.61
CA ARG A 44 -6.14 -0.52 -6.18
C ARG A 44 -4.67 -0.19 -6.19
N LEU A 45 -3.99 -0.50 -5.08
CA LEU A 45 -2.57 -0.25 -4.92
C LEU A 45 -1.74 -1.51 -5.24
N PRO A 46 -0.52 -1.34 -5.79
CA PRO A 46 0.37 -2.46 -6.04
C PRO A 46 0.64 -3.29 -4.78
N LYS A 47 0.90 -4.59 -4.92
CA LYS A 47 1.34 -5.43 -3.80
C LYS A 47 2.68 -4.91 -3.27
N ARG A 48 2.87 -4.90 -1.95
CA ARG A 48 4.12 -4.44 -1.35
C ARG A 48 5.19 -5.45 -1.75
N ALA A 49 6.25 -5.02 -2.44
CA ALA A 49 7.42 -5.86 -2.61
C ALA A 49 7.91 -6.25 -1.20
N SER A 50 8.15 -7.54 -0.98
CA SER A 50 8.80 -7.97 0.26
C SER A 50 10.09 -7.16 0.39
N LYS A 51 10.27 -6.47 1.53
CA LYS A 51 11.48 -5.70 1.76
C LYS A 51 12.66 -6.67 1.57
N ARG A 52 13.43 -6.54 0.49
CA ARG A 52 14.71 -7.24 0.37
C ARG A 52 15.50 -6.83 1.61
N ALA A 53 15.88 -7.83 2.41
CA ALA A 53 16.67 -7.59 3.61
C ALA A 53 17.87 -6.73 3.22
N ALA A 54 18.04 -5.59 3.89
CA ALA A 54 19.19 -4.74 3.67
C ALA A 54 20.46 -5.60 3.78
N PRO A 55 21.46 -5.45 2.90
CA PRO A 55 22.68 -6.24 3.00
C PRO A 55 23.29 -6.00 4.38
N ARG A 56 23.39 -7.06 5.19
CA ARG A 56 24.09 -7.01 6.48
C ARG A 56 25.51 -6.55 6.19
N ARG A 57 25.84 -5.31 6.57
CA ARG A 57 27.22 -4.81 6.56
C ARG A 57 28.02 -5.76 7.46
N ARG A 58 28.77 -6.66 6.85
CA ARG A 58 29.68 -7.58 7.54
C ARG A 58 30.79 -6.68 8.08
N SER A 59 30.67 -6.32 9.36
CA SER A 59 31.77 -5.72 10.12
C SER A 59 32.95 -6.68 10.02
N ARG A 60 33.96 -6.30 9.23
CA ARG A 60 35.26 -6.96 9.26
C ARG A 60 35.98 -6.39 10.47
N ARG A 61 36.26 -7.27 11.42
CA ARG A 61 37.09 -7.02 12.59
C ARG A 61 38.55 -7.22 12.20
#